data_AF-A0A965CC27-F1
#
_entry.id   AF-A0A965CC27-F1
#
_cell.length_a   1.000
_cell.length_b   1.000
_cell.length_c   1.000
_cell.angle_alpha   90.00
_cell.angle_beta   90.00
_cell.angle_gamma   90.00
#
_symmetry.space_group_name_H-M   'P 1'
#
loop_
_entity.id
_entity.type
_entity.pdbx_description
1 polymer ?
#
loop_
_entity_poly.entity_id
_entity_poly.type
_entity_poly.pdbx_seq_one_letter_code
_entity_poly.pdbx_strand_id
1 'polypeptide(L)'
;MKGHDFIASLLISNTPPRAVFIDFDGQPDPHPDYPVVVAEKNDYDYRWVKGLRVYVQGIDSEAVFRAVKALKRCGPSRIIATYLETRPALIWDSEIDQ
;
A
#
# COMPACT_ATOMS: atom_id res chain seq x y z
N MET A 1 -15.37 -7.87 0.82
CA MET A 1 -15.20 -6.73 -0.12
C MET A 1 -13.70 -6.58 -0.32
N LYS A 2 -13.19 -6.65 -1.55
CA LYS A 2 -11.73 -6.53 -1.76
C LYS A 2 -11.36 -5.09 -1.37
N GLY A 3 -10.25 -4.86 -0.66
CA GLY A 3 -9.89 -3.51 -0.19
C GLY A 3 -9.85 -2.45 -1.31
N HIS A 4 -9.58 -2.89 -2.54
CA HIS A 4 -9.66 -2.07 -3.75
C HIS A 4 -11.06 -1.51 -4.00
N ASP A 5 -12.10 -2.31 -3.84
CA ASP A 5 -13.49 -1.90 -4.06
C ASP A 5 -13.91 -0.86 -3.02
N PHE A 6 -13.44 -1.02 -1.78
CA PHE A 6 -13.71 -0.07 -0.70
C PHE A 6 -13.06 1.28 -0.97
N ILE A 7 -11.79 1.31 -1.37
CA ILE A 7 -11.11 2.56 -1.72
C ILE A 7 -11.73 3.21 -2.94
N ALA A 8 -12.04 2.42 -3.97
CA ALA A 8 -12.74 2.93 -5.14
C ALA A 8 -14.07 3.59 -4.75
N SER A 9 -14.84 2.96 -3.85
CA SER A 9 -16.10 3.52 -3.34
C SER A 9 -15.90 4.85 -2.59
N LEU A 10 -14.86 4.96 -1.76
CA LEU A 10 -14.51 6.17 -1.00
C LEU A 10 -14.08 7.32 -1.92
N LEU A 11 -13.35 7.01 -2.99
CA LEU A 11 -12.96 7.99 -4.01
C LEU A 11 -14.19 8.48 -4.79
N ILE A 12 -15.09 7.58 -5.16
CA ILE A 12 -16.35 7.93 -5.85
C ILE A 12 -17.23 8.80 -4.95
N SER A 13 -17.26 8.55 -3.63
CA SER A 13 -18.03 9.35 -2.66
C SER A 13 -17.35 10.66 -2.24
N ASN A 14 -16.24 11.07 -2.89
CA ASN A 14 -15.47 12.28 -2.56
C ASN A 14 -14.97 12.35 -1.11
N THR A 15 -14.79 11.18 -0.49
CA THR A 15 -14.23 11.04 0.87
C THR A 15 -12.95 10.21 0.78
N PRO A 16 -11.89 10.71 0.11
CA PRO A 16 -10.68 9.95 -0.07
C PRO A 16 -10.05 9.61 1.29
N PRO A 17 -9.55 8.38 1.48
CA PRO A 17 -8.81 8.04 2.68
C PRO A 17 -7.52 8.85 2.76
N ARG A 18 -7.11 9.28 3.95
CA ARG A 18 -5.85 10.04 4.14
C ARG A 18 -4.62 9.15 3.98
N ALA A 19 -4.76 7.86 4.27
CA ALA A 19 -3.71 6.86 4.19
C ALA A 19 -4.31 5.52 3.80
N VAL A 20 -3.51 4.70 3.13
CA VAL A 20 -3.86 3.33 2.74
C VAL A 20 -2.73 2.40 3.10
N PHE A 21 -3.07 1.24 3.63
CA PHE A 21 -2.10 0.19 3.98
C PHE A 21 -2.21 -0.94 2.97
N ILE A 22 -1.07 -1.40 2.46
CA ILE A 22 -0.96 -2.52 1.53
C ILE A 22 -0.16 -3.61 2.23
N ASP A 23 -0.82 -4.75 2.45
CA ASP A 23 -0.22 -5.92 3.09
C ASP A 23 -0.11 -7.08 2.09
N PHE A 24 1.10 -7.62 1.92
CA PHE A 24 1.40 -8.76 1.06
C PHE A 24 1.45 -10.12 1.79
N ASP A 25 1.42 -10.13 3.13
CA ASP A 25 1.46 -11.35 3.95
C ASP A 25 0.06 -11.94 4.22
N GLY A 26 -0.98 -11.26 3.73
CA GLY A 26 -2.26 -11.88 3.42
C GLY A 26 -3.09 -12.35 4.62
N GLN A 27 -2.91 -11.79 5.81
CA GLN A 27 -3.93 -11.93 6.85
C GLN A 27 -5.06 -10.93 6.56
N PRO A 28 -6.31 -11.38 6.39
CA PRO A 28 -7.45 -10.48 6.30
C PRO A 28 -7.47 -9.56 7.52
N ASP A 29 -7.62 -8.26 7.31
CA ASP A 29 -7.67 -7.30 8.41
C ASP A 29 -8.86 -7.66 9.34
N PRO A 30 -8.63 -7.97 10.63
CA PRO A 30 -9.70 -8.20 11.58
C PRO A 30 -10.49 -6.91 11.91
N HIS A 31 -9.97 -5.73 11.51
CA HIS A 31 -10.58 -4.42 11.75
C HIS A 31 -10.92 -3.72 10.42
N PRO A 32 -12.08 -4.03 9.80
CA PRO A 32 -12.51 -3.49 8.50
C PRO A 32 -12.79 -1.97 8.51
N ASP A 33 -12.71 -1.33 9.68
CA ASP A 33 -12.98 0.09 9.89
C ASP A 33 -11.85 0.99 9.32
N TYR A 34 -10.69 0.39 9.01
CA TYR A 34 -9.56 1.07 8.40
C TYR A 34 -9.43 0.67 6.92
N PRO A 35 -9.08 1.61 6.02
CA PRO A 35 -8.86 1.31 4.61
C PRO A 35 -7.53 0.54 4.43
N VAL A 36 -7.55 -0.75 4.75
CA VAL A 36 -6.46 -1.68 4.46
C VAL A 36 -6.78 -2.42 3.16
N VAL A 37 -5.85 -2.32 2.21
CA VAL A 37 -5.84 -3.07 0.97
C VAL A 37 -4.95 -4.29 1.16
N VAL A 38 -5.56 -5.46 1.21
CA VAL A 38 -4.79 -6.70 1.04
C VAL A 38 -4.58 -6.89 -0.45
N ALA A 39 -3.34 -6.72 -0.91
CA ALA A 39 -2.97 -6.88 -2.32
C ALA A 39 -2.36 -8.26 -2.54
N GLU A 40 -2.75 -8.92 -3.61
CA GLU A 40 -2.07 -10.16 -4.02
C GLU A 40 -0.67 -9.83 -4.57
N LYS A 41 0.28 -10.78 -4.50
CA LYS A 41 1.66 -10.59 -5.01
C LYS A 41 1.73 -10.12 -6.48
N ASN A 42 0.67 -10.37 -7.25
CA ASN A 42 0.56 -10.02 -8.66
C ASN A 42 -0.39 -8.84 -8.93
N ASP A 43 -0.84 -8.14 -7.90
CA ASP A 43 -1.64 -6.93 -8.06
C ASP A 43 -0.72 -5.75 -8.39
N TYR A 44 -0.94 -5.14 -9.55
CA TYR A 44 -0.12 -4.05 -10.07
C TYR A 44 -0.95 -2.81 -10.45
N ASP A 45 -2.27 -2.83 -10.28
CA ASP A 45 -3.12 -1.69 -10.63
C ASP A 45 -3.29 -0.73 -9.45
N TYR A 46 -2.35 0.20 -9.33
CA TYR A 46 -2.32 1.20 -8.26
C TYR A 46 -2.78 2.60 -8.70
N ARG A 47 -3.52 2.74 -9.80
CA ARG A 47 -3.92 4.07 -10.33
C ARG A 47 -4.71 4.93 -9.32
N TRP A 48 -5.35 4.29 -8.35
CA TRP A 48 -6.13 4.91 -7.28
C TRP A 48 -5.28 5.61 -6.20
N VAL A 49 -3.96 5.38 -6.15
CA VAL A 49 -3.08 5.94 -5.10
C VAL A 49 -2.69 7.40 -5.30
N LYS A 50 -3.11 8.03 -6.40
CA LYS A 50 -2.67 9.38 -6.76
C LYS A 50 -2.98 10.38 -5.64
N GLY A 51 -1.94 11.05 -5.13
CA GLY A 51 -2.04 12.01 -4.03
C GLY A 51 -2.22 11.40 -2.63
N LEU A 52 -2.34 10.07 -2.51
CA LEU A 52 -2.52 9.38 -1.24
C LEU A 52 -1.17 9.03 -0.59
N ARG A 53 -1.18 8.91 0.74
CA ARG A 53 -0.07 8.30 1.48
C ARG A 53 -0.26 6.79 1.53
N VAL A 54 0.75 6.05 1.11
CA VAL A 54 0.69 4.59 1.01
C VAL A 54 1.71 3.97 1.96
N TYR A 55 1.24 3.05 2.77
CA TYR A 55 2.07 2.20 3.62
C TYR A 55 2.10 0.80 3.01
N VAL A 56 3.28 0.22 2.83
CA VAL A 56 3.45 -1.10 2.22
C VAL A 56 4.22 -1.99 3.18
N GLN A 57 3.76 -3.21 3.41
CA GLN A 57 4.48 -4.19 4.22
C GLN A 57 4.46 -5.59 3.60
N GLY A 58 5.51 -6.37 3.88
CA GLY A 58 5.57 -7.78 3.55
C GLY A 58 6.87 -8.46 4.01
N ILE A 59 6.82 -9.79 4.14
CA ILE A 59 7.99 -10.65 4.40
C ILE A 59 8.88 -10.78 3.16
N ASP A 60 8.30 -10.78 1.97
CA ASP A 60 9.00 -10.90 0.69
C ASP A 60 9.48 -9.53 0.22
N SER A 61 10.78 -9.24 0.41
CA SER A 61 11.33 -7.94 0.06
C SER A 61 11.25 -7.61 -1.43
N GLU A 62 11.31 -8.63 -2.29
CA GLU A 62 11.19 -8.46 -3.73
C GLU A 62 9.76 -8.05 -4.12
N ALA A 63 8.75 -8.68 -3.52
CA ALA A 63 7.36 -8.31 -3.74
C ALA A 63 7.08 -6.86 -3.30
N VAL A 64 7.55 -6.47 -2.12
CA VAL A 64 7.42 -5.08 -1.62
C VAL A 64 8.12 -4.10 -2.56
N PHE A 65 9.34 -4.41 -3.02
CA PHE A 65 10.07 -3.54 -3.94
C PHE A 65 9.38 -3.37 -5.30
N ARG A 66 8.82 -4.47 -5.85
CA ARG A 66 8.03 -4.43 -7.09
C ARG A 66 6.79 -3.55 -6.92
N ALA A 67 6.09 -3.68 -5.78
CA ALA A 67 4.94 -2.86 -5.45
C ALA A 67 5.32 -1.37 -5.34
N VAL A 68 6.40 -1.04 -4.60
CA VAL A 68 6.91 0.34 -4.49
C VAL A 68 7.23 0.93 -5.87
N LYS A 69 7.88 0.16 -6.76
CA LYS A 69 8.16 0.61 -8.13
C LYS A 69 6.89 0.89 -8.94
N ALA A 70 5.86 0.05 -8.80
CA ALA A 70 4.59 0.26 -9.47
C ALA A 70 3.85 1.50 -8.90
N LEU A 71 3.80 1.61 -7.57
CA LEU A 71 3.21 2.73 -6.84
C LEU A 71 3.83 4.08 -7.24
N LYS A 72 5.16 4.17 -7.32
CA LYS A 72 5.86 5.41 -7.76
C LYS A 72 5.34 5.95 -9.09
N ARG A 73 4.99 5.07 -10.04
CA ARG A 73 4.48 5.46 -11.37
C ARG A 73 3.06 6.06 -11.31
N CYS A 74 2.32 5.83 -10.23
CA CYS A 74 0.93 6.27 -10.07
C CYS A 74 0.80 7.61 -9.33
N GLY A 75 1.92 8.20 -8.87
CA GLY A 75 1.96 9.52 -8.24
C GLY A 75 1.33 9.63 -6.84
N PRO A 76 1.65 8.74 -5.89
CA PRO A 76 1.29 8.93 -4.48
C PRO A 76 1.99 10.16 -3.89
N SER A 77 1.45 10.71 -2.81
CA SER A 77 2.09 11.83 -2.10
C SER A 77 3.29 11.39 -1.26
N ARG A 78 3.26 10.16 -0.74
CA ARG A 78 4.37 9.51 -0.02
C ARG A 78 4.18 8.00 0.02
N ILE A 79 5.27 7.25 -0.01
CA ILE A 79 5.31 5.80 0.19
C ILE A 79 6.21 5.51 1.39
N ILE A 80 5.71 4.71 2.33
CA ILE A 80 6.48 4.14 3.44
C ILE A 80 6.43 2.62 3.28
N ALA A 81 7.56 1.96 3.06
CA ALA A 81 7.65 0.53 2.86
C ALA A 81 8.43 -0.14 4.00
N THR A 82 7.94 -1.27 4.49
CA THR A 82 8.58 -2.07 5.54
C THR A 82 8.90 -3.45 5.00
N TYR A 83 10.16 -3.87 5.12
CA TYR A 83 10.65 -5.19 4.71
C TYR A 83 10.89 -6.03 5.96
N LEU A 84 10.09 -7.10 6.14
CA LEU A 84 10.14 -7.95 7.33
C LEU A 84 11.14 -9.11 7.22
N GLU A 85 11.80 -9.27 6.07
CA GLU A 85 12.81 -10.29 5.81
C GLU A 85 14.03 -10.18 6.74
N THR A 86 14.34 -8.96 7.21
CA THR A 86 15.46 -8.67 8.10
C THR A 86 14.98 -8.24 9.49
N ARG A 87 15.77 -8.51 10.54
CA ARG A 87 15.55 -7.98 11.89
C ARG A 87 16.72 -7.08 12.32
N PRO A 88 16.48 -5.81 12.73
CA PRO A 88 15.18 -5.12 12.72
C PRO A 88 14.63 -4.94 11.29
N ALA A 89 13.30 -4.79 11.19
CA ALA A 89 12.65 -4.56 9.89
C ALA A 89 13.24 -3.31 9.22
N LEU A 90 13.55 -3.42 7.94
CA LEU A 90 14.05 -2.27 7.18
C LEU A 90 12.87 -1.39 6.79
N ILE A 91 12.99 -0.09 7.03
CA ILE A 91 12.00 0.91 6.65
C ILE A 91 12.59 1.75 5.53
N TRP A 92 11.83 1.91 4.45
CA TRP A 92 12.16 2.78 3.32
C TRP A 92 11.08 3.85 3.16
N ASP A 93 11.50 5.09 2.95
CA ASP A 93 10.61 6.25 2.87
C ASP A 93 10.94 7.09 1.63
N SER A 94 9.94 7.31 0.79
CA SER A 94 10.10 8.08 -0.44
C SER A 94 10.45 9.55 -0.22
N GLU A 95 10.19 10.11 0.96
CA GLU A 95 10.59 11.50 1.28
C GLU A 95 12.09 11.63 1.53
N ILE A 96 12.75 10.57 1.99
CA ILE A 96 14.17 10.58 2.36
C ILE A 96 15.04 10.17 1.16
N ASP A 97 14.55 9.22 0.36
CA ASP A 97 15.26 8.61 -0.79
C ASP A 97 14.99 9.33 -2.12
N GLN A 98 14.96 10.68 -2.11
CA GLN A 98 14.71 11.52 -3.30
C GLN A 98 15.92 11.62 -4.24
#